data_AF-A0ABD1QZK3-F1
#
_entry.id   AF-A0ABD1QZK3-F1
#
_cell.length_a   1.000
_cell.length_b   1.000
_cell.length_c   1.000
_cell.angle_alpha   90.00
_cell.angle_beta   90.00
_cell.angle_gamma   90.00
#
_symmetry.space_group_name_H-M   'P 1'
#
loop_
_entity.id
_entity.type
_entity.pdbx_description
1 polymer ?
#
loop_
_entity_poly.entity_id
_entity_poly.type
_entity_poly.pdbx_seq_one_letter_code
_entity_poly.pdbx_strand_id
1 'polypeptide(L)'
;MAQYVQEYESSRGQSGNIKMLFATQRSGTAADKVPAFSVLVGDNPVANLRSIDMLLGMVTSKVGKRHALAAFEALKELFISSLLPDRKLKTLVQQPLNQVSDTKDGYCLLLFWYWEECLKERYERFVSALEEASQDLLDILRNKALKTMCTLLRSKSEQERRLLSALLGHPENKVASNADYHLANLLADHPNMKVNFLSQICLSHKGDGPKAAKHFRYSLQHLGIA
;
A
#
# COMPACT_ATOMS: atom_id res chain seq x y z
N MET A 1 6.45 21.92 4.01
CA MET A 1 5.74 20.96 4.88
C MET A 1 5.71 21.37 6.36
N ALA A 2 6.84 21.58 7.03
CA ALA A 2 6.86 21.90 8.47
C ALA A 2 5.96 23.11 8.85
N GLN A 3 6.03 24.20 8.07
CA GLN A 3 5.16 25.36 8.25
C GLN A 3 3.67 24.99 8.14
N TYR A 4 3.28 24.23 7.11
CA TYR A 4 1.89 23.80 6.93
C TYR A 4 1.40 22.94 8.10
N VAL A 5 2.23 22.04 8.61
CA VAL A 5 1.92 21.23 9.80
C VAL A 5 1.68 22.13 11.01
N GLN A 6 2.54 23.12 11.24
CA GLN A 6 2.40 24.07 12.35
C GLN A 6 1.13 24.92 12.24
N GLU A 7 0.78 25.37 11.03
CA GLU A 7 -0.47 26.11 10.77
C GLU A 7 -1.70 25.23 11.02
N TYR A 8 -1.66 23.97 10.60
CA TYR A 8 -2.70 22.99 10.89
C TYR A 8 -2.86 22.76 12.41
N GLU A 9 -1.76 22.51 13.12
CA GLU A 9 -1.75 22.28 14.57
C GLU A 9 -2.25 23.49 15.37
N SER A 10 -1.93 24.69 14.89
CA SER A 10 -2.31 25.96 15.54
C SER A 10 -3.78 26.36 15.27
N SER A 11 -4.37 25.86 14.18
CA SER A 11 -5.76 26.11 13.81
C SER A 11 -6.66 24.90 14.12
N ARG A 12 -6.84 23.98 13.16
CA ARG A 12 -7.73 22.80 13.29
C ARG A 12 -7.26 21.83 14.36
N GLY A 13 -5.96 21.72 14.58
CA GLY A 13 -5.35 20.90 15.62
C GLY A 13 -5.75 21.30 17.03
N GLN A 14 -6.28 22.50 17.23
CA GLN A 14 -6.73 22.98 18.54
C GLN A 14 -8.13 22.50 18.93
N SER A 15 -8.89 21.91 18.00
CA SER A 15 -10.20 21.35 18.33
C SER A 15 -10.07 20.24 19.39
N GLY A 16 -11.01 20.18 20.34
CA GLY A 16 -10.93 19.26 21.48
C GLY A 16 -10.74 17.80 21.06
N ASN A 17 -11.45 17.37 20.02
CA ASN A 17 -11.34 16.01 19.47
C ASN A 17 -9.93 15.73 18.92
N ILE A 18 -9.36 16.64 18.12
CA ILE A 18 -8.03 16.46 17.53
C ILE A 18 -6.93 16.48 18.61
N LYS A 19 -7.05 17.34 19.62
CA LYS A 19 -6.15 17.34 20.79
C LYS A 19 -6.17 16.01 21.53
N MET A 20 -7.35 15.44 21.75
CA MET A 20 -7.50 14.13 22.38
C MET A 20 -6.81 13.04 21.55
N LEU A 21 -6.94 13.07 20.22
CA LEU A 21 -6.25 12.12 19.34
C LEU A 21 -4.71 12.25 19.45
N PHE A 22 -4.17 13.47 19.48
CA PHE A 22 -2.73 13.69 19.70
C PHE A 22 -2.26 13.16 21.07
N ALA A 23 -3.07 13.30 22.12
CA ALA A 23 -2.77 12.71 23.42
C ALA A 23 -2.74 11.17 23.33
N THR A 24 -3.74 10.56 22.68
CA THR A 24 -3.81 9.11 22.45
C THR A 24 -2.60 8.58 21.67
N GLN A 25 -2.10 9.30 20.67
CA GLN A 25 -0.89 8.91 19.94
C GLN A 25 0.34 8.81 20.85
N ARG A 26 0.46 9.74 21.82
CA ARG A 26 1.62 9.84 22.72
C ARG A 26 1.58 8.80 23.83
N SER A 27 0.46 8.67 24.53
CA SER A 27 0.35 7.87 25.76
C SER A 27 -0.65 6.71 25.72
N GLY A 28 -1.42 6.56 24.64
CA GLY A 28 -2.40 5.48 24.50
C GLY A 28 -1.77 4.10 24.32
N THR A 29 -2.60 3.05 24.35
CA THR A 29 -2.14 1.70 24.03
C THR A 29 -1.98 1.51 22.53
N ALA A 30 -1.27 0.48 22.08
CA ALA A 30 -1.15 0.20 20.64
C ALA A 30 -2.51 -0.06 19.95
N ALA A 31 -3.50 -0.56 20.69
CA ALA A 31 -4.87 -0.73 20.19
C ALA A 31 -5.60 0.60 19.99
N ASP A 32 -5.35 1.59 20.85
CA ASP A 32 -5.94 2.94 20.73
C ASP A 32 -5.20 3.80 19.70
N LYS A 33 -3.90 3.55 19.52
CA LYS A 33 -3.05 4.31 18.60
C LYS A 33 -3.46 4.13 17.13
N VAL A 34 -3.76 2.91 16.69
CA VAL A 34 -4.14 2.62 15.29
C VAL A 34 -5.35 3.44 14.81
N PRO A 35 -6.51 3.43 15.51
CA PRO A 35 -7.64 4.25 15.11
C PRO A 35 -7.32 5.75 15.24
N ALA A 36 -6.56 6.18 16.26
CA ALA A 36 -6.17 7.57 16.39
C ALA A 36 -5.31 8.07 15.21
N PHE A 37 -4.33 7.28 14.77
CA PHE A 37 -3.56 7.57 13.55
C PHE A 37 -4.46 7.66 12.32
N SER A 38 -5.39 6.72 12.17
CA SER A 38 -6.27 6.65 11.00
C SER A 38 -7.19 7.88 10.90
N VAL A 39 -7.78 8.31 12.02
CA VAL A 39 -8.64 9.51 12.06
C VAL A 39 -7.85 10.78 11.74
N LEU A 40 -6.63 10.91 12.26
CA LEU A 40 -5.80 12.08 11.96
C LEU A 40 -5.37 12.16 10.50
N VAL A 41 -5.03 11.01 9.89
CA VAL A 41 -4.76 10.95 8.44
C VAL A 41 -6.02 11.29 7.65
N GLY A 42 -7.18 10.80 8.06
CA GLY A 42 -8.46 11.10 7.43
C GLY A 42 -8.88 12.57 7.51
N ASP A 43 -8.54 13.28 8.61
CA ASP A 43 -8.82 14.71 8.76
C ASP A 43 -7.93 15.56 7.84
N ASN A 44 -6.62 15.32 7.86
CA ASN A 44 -5.68 16.00 6.98
C ASN A 44 -4.44 15.14 6.70
N PRO A 45 -4.35 14.48 5.53
CA PRO A 45 -3.24 13.57 5.24
C PRO A 45 -1.93 14.31 4.93
N VAL A 46 -2.01 15.60 4.55
CA VAL A 46 -0.83 16.45 4.32
C VAL A 46 -0.17 16.80 5.64
N ALA A 47 -0.95 17.21 6.64
CA ALA A 47 -0.43 17.54 7.96
C ALA A 47 -0.01 16.30 8.78
N ASN A 48 -0.60 15.14 8.51
CA ASN A 48 -0.46 13.95 9.35
C ASN A 48 0.35 12.80 8.73
N LEU A 49 1.34 13.10 7.86
CA LEU A 49 2.24 12.08 7.32
C LEU A 49 2.94 11.24 8.41
N ARG A 50 3.25 11.85 9.56
CA ARG A 50 3.83 11.16 10.71
C ARG A 50 2.95 10.04 11.22
N SER A 51 1.62 10.19 11.16
CA SER A 51 0.67 9.14 11.56
C SER A 51 0.78 7.93 10.64
N ILE A 52 1.01 8.13 9.34
CA ILE A 52 1.30 7.06 8.38
C ILE A 52 2.64 6.39 8.74
N ASP A 53 3.67 7.17 9.08
CA ASP A 53 4.97 6.61 9.49
C ASP A 53 4.88 5.76 10.76
N MET A 54 4.04 6.16 11.71
CA MET A 54 3.80 5.38 12.93
C MET A 54 3.07 4.06 12.64
N LEU A 55 2.06 4.08 11.76
CA LEU A 55 1.38 2.87 11.28
C LEU A 55 2.34 1.94 10.51
N LEU A 56 3.20 2.52 9.65
CA LEU A 56 4.25 1.79 8.95
C LEU A 56 5.22 1.12 9.93
N GLY A 57 5.64 1.84 10.97
CA GLY A 57 6.48 1.30 12.04
C GLY A 57 5.85 0.07 12.72
N MET A 58 4.52 0.04 12.88
CA MET A 58 3.80 -1.10 13.46
C MET A 58 3.81 -2.33 12.54
N VAL A 59 3.67 -2.16 11.22
CA VAL A 59 3.67 -3.29 10.28
C VAL A 59 5.07 -3.82 9.95
N THR A 60 6.10 -2.98 10.08
CA THR A 60 7.51 -3.40 9.91
C THR A 60 8.14 -3.94 11.19
N SER A 61 7.46 -3.83 12.34
CA SER A 61 8.01 -4.27 13.62
C SER A 61 8.04 -5.80 13.71
N LYS A 62 9.20 -6.35 14.07
CA LYS A 62 9.37 -7.78 14.34
C LYS A 62 8.73 -8.23 15.66
N VAL A 63 8.42 -7.28 16.56
CA VAL A 63 7.82 -7.52 17.88
C VAL A 63 6.41 -6.94 17.91
N GLY A 64 5.44 -7.68 18.48
CA GLY A 64 4.06 -7.20 18.61
C GLY A 64 3.18 -7.43 17.37
N LYS A 65 3.28 -8.61 16.74
CA LYS A 65 2.57 -8.98 15.49
C LYS A 65 1.04 -8.79 15.52
N ARG A 66 0.40 -8.82 16.70
CA ARG A 66 -1.04 -8.51 16.83
C ARG A 66 -1.37 -7.08 16.39
N HIS A 67 -0.50 -6.12 16.69
CA HIS A 67 -0.68 -4.72 16.29
C HIS A 67 -0.42 -4.52 14.79
N ALA A 68 0.49 -5.31 14.20
CA ALA A 68 0.71 -5.31 12.76
C ALA A 68 -0.56 -5.65 11.99
N LEU A 69 -1.36 -6.63 12.43
CA LEU A 69 -2.61 -7.00 11.76
C LEU A 69 -3.62 -5.83 11.68
N ALA A 70 -3.78 -5.10 12.77
CA ALA A 70 -4.67 -3.93 12.82
C ALA A 70 -4.11 -2.78 11.97
N ALA A 71 -2.80 -2.53 12.04
CA ALA A 71 -2.14 -1.50 11.24
C ALA A 71 -2.17 -1.82 9.73
N PHE A 72 -2.05 -3.09 9.33
CA PHE A 72 -2.23 -3.52 7.93
C PHE A 72 -3.63 -3.18 7.42
N GLU A 73 -4.67 -3.43 8.22
CA GLU A 73 -6.04 -3.10 7.84
C GLU A 73 -6.25 -1.59 7.72
N ALA A 74 -5.77 -0.83 8.70
CA ALA A 74 -5.85 0.63 8.69
C ALA A 74 -5.11 1.24 7.49
N LEU A 75 -3.87 0.82 7.22
CA LEU A 75 -3.10 1.31 6.08
C LEU A 75 -3.77 0.96 4.75
N LYS A 76 -4.27 -0.28 4.60
CA LYS A 76 -5.03 -0.68 3.40
C LYS A 76 -6.22 0.25 3.17
N GLU A 77 -7.03 0.47 4.19
CA GLU A 77 -8.22 1.32 4.10
C GLU A 77 -7.85 2.77 3.75
N LEU A 78 -6.86 3.35 4.44
CA LEU A 78 -6.39 4.70 4.15
C LEU A 78 -5.87 4.83 2.70
N PHE A 79 -5.06 3.87 2.24
CA PHE A 79 -4.53 3.91 0.87
C PHE A 79 -5.62 3.79 -0.18
N ILE A 80 -6.60 2.91 0.02
CA ILE A 80 -7.68 2.72 -0.96
C ILE A 80 -8.66 3.89 -0.96
N SER A 81 -9.08 4.34 0.22
CA SER A 81 -10.25 5.22 0.36
C SER A 81 -9.90 6.70 0.29
N SER A 82 -8.69 7.12 0.67
CA SER A 82 -8.35 8.55 0.75
C SER A 82 -6.98 8.95 0.23
N LEU A 83 -5.97 8.08 0.21
CA LEU A 83 -4.60 8.49 -0.12
C LEU A 83 -4.23 8.25 -1.59
N LEU A 84 -4.56 7.08 -2.17
CA LEU A 84 -4.15 6.77 -3.54
C LEU A 84 -5.17 7.29 -4.55
N PRO A 85 -4.74 8.06 -5.56
CA PRO A 85 -5.59 8.43 -6.68
C PRO A 85 -5.81 7.24 -7.63
N ASP A 86 -6.71 7.38 -8.59
CA ASP A 86 -6.96 6.37 -9.65
C ASP A 86 -5.90 6.43 -10.77
N ARG A 87 -4.68 6.85 -10.42
CA ARG A 87 -3.49 6.88 -11.25
C ARG A 87 -2.28 6.55 -10.39
N LYS A 88 -1.15 6.22 -11.02
CA LYS A 88 0.13 6.07 -10.32
C LYS A 88 0.61 7.39 -9.71
N LEU A 89 1.22 7.32 -8.55
CA LEU A 89 1.84 8.44 -7.86
C LEU A 89 3.09 8.91 -8.61
N LYS A 90 3.29 10.22 -8.65
CA LYS A 90 4.40 10.88 -9.32
C LYS A 90 5.44 11.38 -8.32
N THR A 91 6.71 11.27 -8.68
CA THR A 91 7.81 11.95 -7.97
C THR A 91 7.89 13.42 -8.39
N LEU A 92 8.56 14.28 -7.61
CA LEU A 92 8.68 15.71 -7.97
C LEU A 92 9.31 15.92 -9.35
N VAL A 93 10.29 15.11 -9.71
CA VAL A 93 11.00 15.20 -11.01
C VAL A 93 10.11 14.86 -12.21
N GLN A 94 8.98 14.18 -11.98
CA GLN A 94 7.99 13.87 -13.02
C GLN A 94 6.95 14.99 -13.20
N GLN A 95 6.96 16.01 -12.35
CA GLN A 95 6.05 17.13 -12.41
C GLN A 95 6.64 18.25 -13.27
N PRO A 96 5.81 19.08 -13.92
CA PRO A 96 6.29 20.20 -14.74
C PRO A 96 6.73 21.38 -13.86
N LEU A 97 7.85 21.22 -13.13
CA LEU A 97 8.36 22.21 -12.18
C LEU A 97 8.60 23.59 -12.83
N ASN A 98 8.98 23.62 -14.10
CA ASN A 98 9.24 24.84 -14.86
C ASN A 98 7.97 25.65 -15.17
N GLN A 99 6.78 25.07 -14.96
CA GLN A 99 5.49 25.72 -15.21
C GLN A 99 4.86 26.27 -13.93
N VAL A 100 5.53 26.13 -12.78
CA VAL A 100 5.03 26.63 -11.51
C VAL A 100 5.23 28.14 -11.45
N SER A 101 4.14 28.87 -11.25
CA SER A 101 4.17 30.32 -11.03
C SER A 101 4.71 30.66 -9.65
N ASP A 102 5.42 31.79 -9.52
CA ASP A 102 5.82 32.37 -8.24
C ASP A 102 4.64 33.10 -7.58
N THR A 103 3.61 32.32 -7.24
CA THR A 103 2.38 32.78 -6.60
C THR A 103 2.03 31.83 -5.47
N LYS A 104 1.17 32.29 -4.56
CA LYS A 104 0.65 31.45 -3.47
C LYS A 104 0.12 30.10 -3.98
N ASP A 105 -0.61 30.12 -5.10
CA ASP A 105 -1.17 28.91 -5.71
C ASP A 105 -0.09 27.99 -6.27
N GLY A 106 0.97 28.54 -6.86
CA GLY A 106 2.14 27.77 -7.30
C GLY A 106 2.88 27.10 -6.14
N TYR A 107 3.06 27.80 -5.02
CA TYR A 107 3.63 27.21 -3.81
C TYR A 107 2.73 26.12 -3.19
N CYS A 108 1.41 26.32 -3.21
CA CYS A 108 0.46 25.29 -2.80
C CYS A 108 0.55 24.04 -3.70
N LEU A 109 0.69 24.23 -5.02
CA LEU A 109 0.86 23.12 -5.96
C LEU A 109 2.16 22.35 -5.69
N LEU A 110 3.27 23.04 -5.48
CA LEU A 110 4.55 22.43 -5.08
C LEU A 110 4.44 21.63 -3.78
N LEU A 111 3.71 22.16 -2.80
CA LEU A 111 3.46 21.46 -1.53
C LEU A 111 2.73 20.13 -1.78
N PHE A 112 1.69 20.12 -2.62
CA PHE A 112 0.95 18.90 -2.95
C PHE A 112 1.81 17.90 -3.74
N TRP A 113 2.62 18.36 -4.69
CA TRP A 113 3.53 17.48 -5.42
C TRP A 113 4.60 16.86 -4.51
N TYR A 114 5.16 17.64 -3.59
CA TYR A 114 6.10 17.12 -2.61
C TYR A 114 5.45 16.13 -1.64
N TRP A 115 4.22 16.42 -1.21
CA TRP A 115 3.43 15.47 -0.41
C TRP A 115 3.16 14.17 -1.18
N GLU A 116 2.86 14.25 -2.48
CA GLU A 116 2.63 13.08 -3.33
C GLU A 116 3.88 12.17 -3.39
N GLU A 117 5.06 12.75 -3.54
CA GLU A 117 6.32 12.00 -3.50
C GLU A 117 6.55 11.34 -2.12
N CYS A 118 6.33 12.09 -1.04
CA CYS A 118 6.39 11.56 0.32
C CYS A 118 5.40 10.39 0.54
N LEU A 119 4.21 10.48 -0.05
CA LEU A 119 3.21 9.41 0.01
C LEU A 119 3.67 8.18 -0.77
N LYS A 120 4.31 8.39 -1.93
CA LYS A 120 4.85 7.31 -2.76
C LYS A 120 5.88 6.47 -2.01
N GLU A 121 6.85 7.12 -1.36
CA GLU A 121 7.86 6.44 -0.52
C GLU A 121 7.22 5.60 0.59
N ARG A 122 6.16 6.12 1.23
CA ARG A 122 5.42 5.42 2.29
C ARG A 122 4.65 4.23 1.76
N TYR A 123 4.03 4.36 0.60
CA TYR A 123 3.36 3.24 -0.05
C TYR A 123 4.35 2.16 -0.48
N GLU A 124 5.53 2.54 -1.00
CA GLU A 124 6.61 1.60 -1.31
C GLU A 124 7.08 0.82 -0.09
N ARG A 125 7.23 1.50 1.06
CA ARG A 125 7.53 0.86 2.36
C ARG A 125 6.41 -0.07 2.80
N PHE A 126 5.15 0.30 2.59
CA PHE A 126 4.00 -0.55 2.90
C PHE A 126 4.00 -1.83 2.05
N VAL A 127 4.25 -1.71 0.76
CA VAL A 127 4.36 -2.86 -0.17
C VAL A 127 5.52 -3.77 0.25
N SER A 128 6.68 -3.22 0.61
CA SER A 128 7.79 -4.00 1.16
C SER A 128 7.39 -4.77 2.43
N ALA A 129 6.64 -4.13 3.34
CA ALA A 129 6.19 -4.78 4.56
C ALA A 129 5.18 -5.92 4.28
N LEU A 130 4.32 -5.76 3.28
CA LEU A 130 3.42 -6.83 2.82
C LEU A 130 4.18 -7.99 2.20
N GLU A 131 5.20 -7.72 1.39
CA GLU A 131 6.09 -8.74 0.82
C GLU A 131 6.77 -9.56 1.93
N GLU A 132 7.37 -8.91 2.92
CA GLU A 132 8.00 -9.60 4.05
C GLU A 132 6.96 -10.41 4.85
N ALA A 133 5.81 -9.81 5.16
CA ALA A 133 4.74 -10.47 5.91
C ALA A 133 4.13 -11.66 5.17
N SER A 134 4.12 -11.65 3.84
CA SER A 134 3.64 -12.77 3.00
C SER A 134 4.54 -14.01 3.11
N GLN A 135 5.78 -13.86 3.58
CA GLN A 135 6.72 -14.96 3.83
C GLN A 135 6.84 -15.30 5.32
N ASP A 136 6.03 -14.69 6.19
CA ASP A 136 6.12 -14.91 7.64
C ASP A 136 5.71 -16.35 8.03
N LEU A 137 6.33 -16.86 9.09
CA LEU A 137 6.03 -18.17 9.66
C LEU A 137 4.62 -18.28 10.27
N LEU A 138 4.02 -17.15 10.67
CA LEU A 138 2.66 -17.11 11.19
C LEU A 138 1.64 -17.00 10.04
N ASP A 139 0.90 -18.09 9.83
CA ASP A 139 -0.14 -18.19 8.79
C ASP A 139 -1.15 -17.03 8.83
N ILE A 140 -1.53 -16.56 10.02
CA ILE A 140 -2.48 -15.45 10.17
C ILE A 140 -1.92 -14.17 9.52
N LEU A 141 -0.63 -13.89 9.72
CA LEU A 141 0.03 -12.70 9.18
C LEU A 141 0.23 -12.83 7.67
N ARG A 142 0.69 -14.01 7.22
CA ARG A 142 0.81 -14.33 5.79
C ARG A 142 -0.52 -14.16 5.06
N ASN A 143 -1.59 -14.79 5.55
CA ASN A 143 -2.91 -14.71 4.94
C ASN A 143 -3.45 -13.26 4.94
N LYS A 144 -3.17 -12.48 5.99
CA LYS A 144 -3.54 -11.06 6.03
C LYS A 144 -2.81 -10.26 4.95
N ALA A 145 -1.50 -10.47 4.80
CA ALA A 145 -0.69 -9.80 3.79
C ALA A 145 -1.18 -10.13 2.38
N LEU A 146 -1.33 -11.42 2.05
CA LEU A 146 -1.80 -11.88 0.73
C LEU A 146 -3.17 -11.29 0.36
N LYS A 147 -4.14 -11.34 1.27
CA LYS A 147 -5.47 -10.74 1.06
C LYS A 147 -5.39 -9.22 0.85
N THR A 148 -4.53 -8.55 1.62
CA THR A 148 -4.33 -7.10 1.50
C THR A 148 -3.74 -6.75 0.14
N MET A 149 -2.71 -7.47 -0.32
CA MET A 149 -2.10 -7.28 -1.64
C MET A 149 -3.11 -7.48 -2.78
N CYS A 150 -3.94 -8.53 -2.71
CA CYS A 150 -5.00 -8.76 -3.71
C CYS A 150 -6.03 -7.62 -3.73
N THR A 151 -6.40 -7.10 -2.56
CA THR A 151 -7.34 -5.97 -2.47
C THR A 151 -6.73 -4.70 -3.06
N LEU A 152 -5.46 -4.41 -2.75
CA LEU A 152 -4.76 -3.24 -3.31
C LEU A 152 -4.67 -3.31 -4.83
N LEU A 153 -4.29 -4.47 -5.37
CA LEU A 153 -4.22 -4.73 -6.81
C LEU A 153 -5.56 -4.55 -7.52
N ARG A 154 -6.66 -4.91 -6.85
CA ARG A 154 -8.01 -4.73 -7.39
C ARG A 154 -8.41 -3.26 -7.43
N SER A 155 -8.04 -2.52 -6.39
CA SER A 155 -8.58 -1.18 -6.17
C SER A 155 -7.72 -0.05 -6.72
N LYS A 156 -6.39 -0.24 -6.84
CA LYS A 156 -5.44 0.84 -7.16
C LYS A 156 -4.32 0.37 -8.08
N SER A 157 -3.85 1.29 -8.93
CA SER A 157 -2.83 0.99 -9.96
C SER A 157 -1.38 1.21 -9.51
N GLU A 158 -1.16 1.68 -8.29
CA GLU A 158 0.17 1.94 -7.73
C GLU A 158 0.87 0.63 -7.34
N GLN A 159 2.16 0.48 -7.70
CA GLN A 159 2.98 -0.71 -7.44
C GLN A 159 2.41 -2.07 -7.93
N GLU A 160 1.49 -2.08 -8.90
CA GLU A 160 0.87 -3.32 -9.43
C GLU A 160 1.89 -4.43 -9.74
N ARG A 161 2.96 -4.09 -10.46
CA ARG A 161 3.99 -5.07 -10.85
C ARG A 161 4.67 -5.71 -9.65
N ARG A 162 4.93 -4.90 -8.63
CA ARG A 162 5.63 -5.35 -7.44
C ARG A 162 4.72 -6.23 -6.59
N LEU A 163 3.47 -5.81 -6.39
CA LEU A 163 2.44 -6.60 -5.73
C LEU A 163 2.18 -7.94 -6.44
N LEU A 164 2.08 -7.94 -7.78
CA LEU A 164 1.92 -9.16 -8.57
C LEU A 164 3.13 -10.08 -8.47
N SER A 165 4.34 -9.53 -8.60
CA SER A 165 5.58 -10.31 -8.46
C SER A 165 5.68 -10.96 -7.09
N ALA A 166 5.25 -10.27 -6.03
CA ALA A 166 5.23 -10.81 -4.69
C ALA A 166 4.26 -11.99 -4.55
N LEU A 167 3.05 -11.86 -5.10
CA LEU A 167 2.05 -12.94 -5.09
C LEU A 167 2.46 -14.16 -5.92
N LEU A 168 3.23 -13.96 -6.99
CA LEU A 168 3.68 -15.04 -7.89
C LEU A 168 5.02 -15.66 -7.50
N GLY A 169 5.86 -14.92 -6.78
CA GLY A 169 7.24 -15.30 -6.47
C GLY A 169 7.38 -16.28 -5.31
N HIS A 170 6.29 -16.85 -4.78
CA HIS A 170 6.35 -17.82 -3.69
C HIS A 170 6.81 -19.20 -4.21
N PRO A 171 8.02 -19.67 -3.89
CA PRO A 171 8.48 -21.00 -4.30
C PRO A 171 7.60 -22.08 -3.67
N GLU A 172 7.28 -23.11 -4.45
CA GLU A 172 6.47 -24.25 -4.06
C GLU A 172 6.87 -24.82 -2.68
N ASN A 173 5.94 -24.72 -1.71
CA ASN A 173 5.55 -25.81 -0.82
C ASN A 173 4.38 -25.32 0.06
N LYS A 174 3.18 -25.85 -0.20
CA LYS A 174 1.92 -25.67 0.55
C LYS A 174 1.21 -24.30 0.50
N VAL A 175 1.75 -23.28 -0.17
CA VAL A 175 1.08 -21.96 -0.34
C VAL A 175 0.49 -21.73 -1.73
N ALA A 176 0.85 -22.56 -2.72
CA ALA A 176 0.32 -22.51 -4.09
C ALA A 176 -1.22 -22.50 -4.10
N SER A 177 -1.87 -23.34 -3.31
CA SER A 177 -3.34 -23.43 -3.30
C SER A 177 -4.07 -22.17 -2.81
N ASN A 178 -3.46 -21.30 -1.99
CA ASN A 178 -4.12 -20.09 -1.48
C ASN A 178 -3.79 -18.84 -2.32
N ALA A 179 -2.55 -18.70 -2.78
CA ALA A 179 -2.18 -17.63 -3.69
C ALA A 179 -2.88 -17.81 -5.05
N ASP A 180 -2.88 -19.04 -5.59
CA ASP A 180 -3.60 -19.38 -6.82
C ASP A 180 -5.12 -19.18 -6.65
N TYR A 181 -5.69 -19.51 -5.48
CA TYR A 181 -7.11 -19.26 -5.20
C TYR A 181 -7.46 -17.77 -5.14
N HIS A 182 -6.66 -16.96 -4.42
CA HIS A 182 -6.89 -15.52 -4.34
C HIS A 182 -6.72 -14.84 -5.71
N LEU A 183 -5.76 -15.31 -6.49
CA LEU A 183 -5.50 -14.85 -7.84
C LEU A 183 -6.60 -15.31 -8.83
N ALA A 184 -7.06 -16.56 -8.74
CA ALA A 184 -8.16 -17.09 -9.54
C ALA A 184 -9.44 -16.30 -9.31
N ASN A 185 -9.78 -16.02 -8.04
CA ASN A 185 -10.93 -15.18 -7.70
C ASN A 185 -10.76 -13.74 -8.22
N LEU A 186 -9.54 -13.19 -8.18
CA LEU A 186 -9.25 -11.86 -8.72
C LEU A 186 -9.45 -11.78 -10.24
N LEU A 187 -8.99 -12.80 -10.97
CA LEU A 187 -9.07 -12.87 -12.43
C LEU A 187 -10.46 -13.26 -12.95
N ALA A 188 -11.24 -13.97 -12.14
CA ALA A 188 -12.66 -14.26 -12.41
C ALA A 188 -13.50 -12.96 -12.33
N ASP A 189 -13.25 -12.13 -11.33
CA ASP A 189 -14.03 -10.89 -11.11
C ASP A 189 -13.63 -9.74 -12.05
N HIS A 190 -12.39 -9.73 -12.57
CA HIS A 190 -11.85 -8.61 -13.35
C HIS A 190 -11.10 -9.05 -14.62
N PRO A 191 -11.81 -9.31 -15.73
CA PRO A 191 -11.20 -9.81 -16.96
C PRO A 191 -10.20 -8.82 -17.60
N ASN A 192 -10.34 -7.51 -17.41
CA ASN A 192 -9.38 -6.51 -17.91
C ASN A 192 -8.01 -6.59 -17.22
N MET A 193 -7.95 -7.12 -15.99
CA MET A 193 -6.69 -7.35 -15.27
C MET A 193 -5.88 -8.50 -15.89
N LYS A 194 -6.53 -9.41 -16.66
CA LYS A 194 -5.87 -10.54 -17.33
C LYS A 194 -4.77 -10.09 -18.29
N VAL A 195 -4.88 -8.94 -18.95
CA VAL A 195 -3.90 -8.50 -19.97
C VAL A 195 -2.57 -8.05 -19.34
N ASN A 196 -2.63 -7.26 -18.26
CA ASN A 196 -1.42 -6.87 -17.51
C ASN A 196 -0.82 -8.07 -16.76
N PHE A 197 -1.67 -8.98 -16.29
CA PHE A 197 -1.27 -10.19 -15.62
C PHE A 197 -0.52 -11.16 -16.56
N LEU A 198 -1.08 -11.45 -17.73
CA LEU A 198 -0.48 -12.29 -18.76
C LEU A 198 0.83 -11.70 -19.29
N SER A 199 0.90 -10.38 -19.50
CA SER A 199 2.14 -9.74 -19.95
C SER A 199 3.25 -9.81 -18.91
N GLN A 200 2.97 -9.69 -17.61
CA GLN A 200 3.98 -9.83 -16.56
C GLN A 200 4.46 -11.27 -16.38
N ILE A 201 3.57 -12.26 -16.41
CA ILE A 201 3.97 -13.67 -16.36
C ILE A 201 4.85 -14.01 -17.58
N CYS A 202 4.46 -13.58 -18.77
CA CYS A 202 5.26 -13.77 -19.98
C CYS A 202 6.63 -13.07 -19.91
N LEU A 203 6.74 -11.95 -19.18
CA LEU A 203 8.02 -11.25 -18.97
C LEU A 203 8.89 -11.94 -17.90
N SER A 204 8.31 -12.50 -16.84
CA SER A 204 9.05 -13.22 -15.79
C SER A 204 9.63 -14.55 -16.29
N HIS A 205 8.98 -15.20 -17.26
CA HIS A 205 9.41 -16.49 -17.82
C HIS A 205 10.12 -16.39 -19.18
N LYS A 206 10.39 -15.18 -19.69
CA LYS A 206 11.07 -14.98 -20.99
C LYS A 206 12.54 -15.48 -21.02
N GLY A 207 13.04 -16.04 -19.93
CA GLY A 207 14.36 -16.68 -19.83
C GLY A 207 14.36 -18.10 -19.25
N ASP A 208 13.20 -18.66 -18.86
CA ASP A 208 13.17 -19.99 -18.24
C ASP A 208 12.93 -21.10 -19.28
N GLY A 209 13.77 -22.13 -19.23
CA GLY A 209 13.70 -23.28 -20.13
C GLY A 209 12.38 -24.09 -20.06
N PRO A 210 12.28 -25.21 -20.80
CA PRO A 210 11.02 -25.92 -21.09
C PRO A 210 10.22 -26.42 -19.86
N LYS A 211 10.82 -26.47 -18.66
CA LYS A 211 10.10 -26.79 -17.41
C LYS A 211 9.17 -25.64 -16.97
N ALA A 212 9.62 -24.39 -17.04
CA ALA A 212 8.79 -23.24 -16.68
C ALA A 212 7.64 -23.02 -17.65
N ALA A 213 7.83 -23.34 -18.94
CA ALA A 213 6.74 -23.35 -19.92
C ALA A 213 5.63 -24.37 -19.58
N LYS A 214 5.96 -25.47 -18.89
CA LYS A 214 5.01 -26.47 -18.39
C LYS A 214 4.24 -25.96 -17.17
N HIS A 215 4.93 -25.31 -16.22
CA HIS A 215 4.29 -24.62 -15.09
C HIS A 215 3.38 -23.48 -15.58
N PHE A 216 3.80 -22.71 -16.59
CA PHE A 216 3.00 -21.67 -17.24
C PHE A 216 1.68 -22.21 -17.81
N ARG A 217 1.72 -23.33 -18.55
CA ARG A 217 0.47 -24.00 -19.02
C ARG A 217 -0.40 -24.48 -17.87
N TYR A 218 0.20 -25.01 -16.81
CA TYR A 218 -0.52 -25.52 -15.65
C TYR A 218 -1.25 -24.39 -14.91
N SER A 219 -0.58 -23.27 -14.66
CA SER A 219 -1.18 -22.08 -14.05
C SER A 219 -2.27 -21.47 -14.93
N LEU A 220 -2.09 -21.41 -16.26
CA LEU A 220 -3.12 -20.91 -17.18
C LEU A 220 -4.35 -21.83 -17.24
N GLN A 221 -4.17 -23.15 -17.21
CA GLN A 221 -5.27 -24.12 -17.16
C GLN A 221 -6.02 -24.06 -15.83
N HIS A 222 -5.33 -23.92 -14.70
CA HIS A 222 -5.98 -23.76 -13.39
C HIS A 222 -6.71 -22.42 -13.24
N LEU A 223 -6.27 -21.38 -13.93
CA LEU A 223 -6.93 -20.09 -13.97
C LEU A 223 -8.07 -20.01 -15.00
N GLY A 224 -8.30 -21.07 -15.79
CA GLY A 224 -9.34 -21.10 -16.84
C GLY A 224 -9.09 -20.09 -17.97
N ILE A 225 -7.82 -19.79 -18.26
CA ILE A 225 -7.41 -18.81 -19.27
C ILE A 225 -6.93 -19.49 -20.57
N ALA A 226 -6.67 -20.80 -20.53
CA ALA A 226 -6.25 -21.63 -21.67
C ALA A 226 -7.28 -22.70 -22.02
#